data_AF-A2FY09-F1
#
_entry.id   AF-A2FY09-F1
#
_cell.length_a   1.000
_cell.length_b   1.000
_cell.length_c   1.000
_cell.angle_alpha   90.00
_cell.angle_beta   90.00
_cell.angle_gamma   90.00
#
_symmetry.space_group_name_H-M   'P 1'
#
loop_
_entity.id
_entity.type
_entity.pdbx_description
1 polymer ?
#
loop_
_entity_poly.entity_id
_entity_poly.type
_entity_poly.pdbx_seq_one_letter_code
_entity_poly.pdbx_strand_id
1 'polypeptide(L)'
;MNEIAVFQRIEGTNHKDWQHMHNTIESRETHNSYGLFMTAGTYKGLLQRDNNKRRPFILTRSFFAGSQKYTWHWSGVNDASWEHLRLSIDILITANLNGCPYTGSDIGGFTGNTTDQLHGRWFQAAAFLYPFYRQHAAINCEYREPYLFKGTQLFDIMKKVTEQRYKLIPLWYAAAYKHTTSSSPLVAPLWYYYPEVENLHDVRFQAIVGESLMACPVVYQNMDSLLIVKPPGKWYSFENGEELTETKNIYVNFDSIPVYLRGGYITPSFVNSKMNVKEQMKEDLLLHIALDENLTAKGYIYFDDGESFDYLHGGFVLAEVNFTDGKLSVRPSRSTNYTKTIKSLKIYGLPESEKLHTGGDIKREGNVVTVSNLNIEINKESTTSSSKKKVGLIVGIVIAVIVVVAAVCFAVYWFVFRDKSQEHEKFEESPMNV
;
A
#
# COMPACT_ATOMS: atom_id res chain seq x y z
N MET A 1 23.90 -8.68 -16.46
CA MET A 1 24.46 -8.90 -17.81
C MET A 1 24.00 -10.26 -18.32
N ASN A 2 22.70 -10.54 -18.29
CA ASN A 2 22.15 -11.88 -18.47
C ASN A 2 21.45 -12.08 -19.82
N GLU A 3 21.64 -11.16 -20.77
CA GLU A 3 21.34 -11.32 -22.19
C GLU A 3 22.41 -12.20 -22.87
N ILE A 4 23.36 -12.72 -22.09
CA ILE A 4 24.67 -13.22 -22.52
C ILE A 4 25.46 -12.07 -23.16
N ALA A 5 25.83 -11.06 -22.35
CA ALA A 5 26.57 -9.92 -22.87
C ALA A 5 27.99 -10.33 -23.30
N VAL A 6 28.30 -10.19 -24.59
CA VAL A 6 29.60 -10.51 -25.20
C VAL A 6 30.15 -9.25 -25.87
N PHE A 7 31.11 -8.59 -25.23
CA PHE A 7 31.55 -7.24 -25.62
C PHE A 7 32.20 -7.14 -26.99
N GLN A 8 32.82 -8.21 -27.47
CA GLN A 8 33.53 -8.22 -28.76
C GLN A 8 32.60 -8.43 -29.97
N ARG A 9 31.28 -8.43 -29.76
CA ARG A 9 30.29 -8.75 -30.79
C ARG A 9 29.49 -7.53 -31.20
N ILE A 10 29.13 -7.47 -32.48
CA ILE A 10 28.35 -6.37 -33.08
C ILE A 10 27.02 -6.15 -32.33
N GLU A 11 26.29 -7.23 -32.06
CA GLU A 11 25.02 -7.17 -31.32
C GLU A 11 25.22 -7.24 -29.80
N GLY A 12 26.46 -7.26 -29.31
CA GLY A 12 26.79 -7.36 -27.89
C GLY A 12 26.37 -8.68 -27.24
N THR A 13 26.11 -9.74 -28.01
CA THR A 13 25.66 -11.04 -27.50
C THR A 13 26.29 -12.26 -28.21
N ASN A 14 25.99 -13.47 -27.74
CA ASN A 14 26.51 -14.73 -28.25
C ASN A 14 26.03 -15.09 -29.67
N HIS A 15 26.75 -16.00 -30.35
CA HIS A 15 26.31 -16.46 -31.66
C HIS A 15 25.03 -17.29 -31.57
N LYS A 16 24.26 -17.24 -32.66
CA LYS A 16 23.01 -17.99 -32.82
C LYS A 16 23.18 -19.50 -32.80
N ASP A 17 24.33 -20.02 -33.21
CA ASP A 17 24.67 -21.45 -33.31
C ASP A 17 25.39 -22.02 -32.06
N TRP A 18 25.63 -21.18 -31.03
CA TRP A 18 26.15 -21.67 -29.76
C TRP A 18 25.19 -22.71 -29.17
N GLN A 19 25.77 -23.85 -28.82
CA GLN A 19 25.06 -25.04 -28.38
C GLN A 19 24.83 -25.01 -26.86
N HIS A 20 23.61 -25.31 -26.42
CA HIS A 20 23.19 -25.44 -25.03
C HIS A 20 22.74 -26.88 -24.73
N MET A 21 22.55 -27.19 -23.44
CA MET A 21 21.90 -28.44 -22.98
C MET A 21 22.44 -29.72 -23.64
N HIS A 22 23.75 -29.98 -23.55
CA HIS A 22 24.39 -31.13 -24.20
C HIS A 22 24.25 -31.16 -25.73
N ASN A 23 24.32 -29.99 -26.37
CA ASN A 23 24.25 -29.81 -27.82
C ASN A 23 22.92 -30.24 -28.46
N THR A 24 21.81 -30.08 -27.72
CA THR A 24 20.47 -30.38 -28.25
C THR A 24 19.70 -29.12 -28.66
N ILE A 25 20.17 -27.93 -28.29
CA ILE A 25 19.46 -26.67 -28.51
C ILE A 25 20.47 -25.58 -28.91
N GLU A 26 20.16 -24.84 -29.96
CA GLU A 26 20.92 -23.66 -30.36
C GLU A 26 20.49 -22.40 -29.60
N SER A 27 21.40 -21.44 -29.50
CA SER A 27 21.12 -20.15 -28.89
C SER A 27 19.96 -19.41 -29.55
N ARG A 28 19.80 -19.51 -30.87
CA ARG A 28 18.67 -18.87 -31.58
C ARG A 28 17.29 -19.30 -31.06
N GLU A 29 17.18 -20.49 -30.49
CA GLU A 29 15.91 -21.04 -30.01
C GLU A 29 15.57 -20.57 -28.60
N THR A 30 16.59 -20.21 -27.81
CA THR A 30 16.44 -19.93 -26.37
C THR A 30 16.96 -18.56 -25.93
N HIS A 31 17.52 -17.77 -26.84
CA HIS A 31 18.21 -16.50 -26.55
C HIS A 31 17.43 -15.61 -25.58
N ASN A 32 16.16 -15.31 -25.88
CA ASN A 32 15.33 -14.43 -25.04
C ASN A 32 14.98 -15.05 -23.68
N SER A 33 14.91 -16.38 -23.59
CA SER A 33 14.61 -17.10 -22.34
C SER A 33 15.84 -17.35 -21.46
N TYR A 34 17.06 -17.12 -21.96
CA TYR A 34 18.28 -17.37 -21.20
C TYR A 34 18.31 -16.57 -19.88
N GLY A 35 17.96 -15.28 -19.93
CA GLY A 35 17.88 -14.43 -18.75
C GLY A 35 16.87 -14.93 -17.71
N LEU A 36 15.72 -15.46 -18.16
CA LEU A 36 14.73 -16.11 -17.31
C LEU A 36 15.32 -17.36 -16.63
N PHE A 37 15.99 -18.25 -17.37
CA PHE A 37 16.54 -19.47 -16.78
C PHE A 37 17.69 -19.17 -15.80
N MET A 38 18.53 -18.19 -16.10
CA MET A 38 19.58 -17.73 -15.18
C MET A 38 18.98 -17.25 -13.86
N THR A 39 17.95 -16.39 -13.93
CA THR A 39 17.28 -15.85 -12.73
C THR A 39 16.49 -16.90 -11.97
N ALA A 40 15.83 -17.84 -12.65
CA ALA A 40 15.16 -18.98 -12.02
C ALA A 40 16.15 -19.90 -11.28
N GLY A 41 17.33 -20.12 -11.87
CA GLY A 41 18.44 -20.83 -11.21
C GLY A 41 18.92 -20.11 -9.95
N THR A 42 19.14 -18.79 -10.03
CA THR A 42 19.49 -17.96 -8.87
C THR A 42 18.41 -18.01 -7.79
N TYR A 43 17.14 -17.92 -8.17
CA TYR A 43 16.00 -18.04 -7.25
C TYR A 43 16.02 -19.37 -6.49
N LYS A 44 16.21 -20.48 -7.21
CA LYS A 44 16.35 -21.81 -6.61
C LYS A 44 17.55 -21.88 -5.65
N GLY A 45 18.68 -21.31 -6.01
CA GLY A 45 19.87 -21.26 -5.15
C GLY A 45 19.63 -20.48 -3.85
N LEU A 46 18.94 -19.34 -3.91
CA LEU A 46 18.59 -18.54 -2.73
C LEU A 46 17.61 -19.27 -1.82
N LEU A 47 16.62 -19.96 -2.39
CA LEU A 47 15.73 -20.82 -1.62
C LEU A 47 16.48 -21.96 -0.93
N GLN A 48 17.38 -22.63 -1.63
CA GLN A 48 18.20 -23.71 -1.05
C GLN A 48 19.08 -23.22 0.10
N ARG A 49 19.74 -22.06 -0.08
CA ARG A 49 20.57 -21.43 0.96
C ARG A 49 19.79 -21.22 2.26
N ASP A 50 18.56 -20.73 2.15
CA ASP A 50 17.74 -20.34 3.30
C ASP A 50 16.75 -21.44 3.73
N ASN A 51 16.92 -22.68 3.26
CA ASN A 51 16.00 -23.81 3.53
C ASN A 51 14.53 -23.48 3.25
N ASN A 52 14.26 -22.77 2.15
CA ASN A 52 12.96 -22.28 1.72
C ASN A 52 12.25 -21.36 2.73
N LYS A 53 12.97 -20.73 3.66
CA LYS A 53 12.35 -19.89 4.71
C LYS A 53 12.09 -18.44 4.28
N ARG A 54 12.84 -17.90 3.32
CA ARG A 54 12.85 -16.48 2.99
C ARG A 54 12.57 -16.23 1.51
N ARG A 55 11.75 -15.24 1.21
CA ARG A 55 11.45 -14.76 -0.14
C ARG A 55 12.70 -14.14 -0.77
N PRO A 56 13.14 -14.60 -1.95
CA PRO A 56 14.27 -14.01 -2.65
C PRO A 56 13.98 -12.59 -3.17
N PHE A 57 14.99 -11.73 -3.14
CA PHE A 57 15.03 -10.48 -3.91
C PHE A 57 16.13 -10.61 -4.97
N ILE A 58 15.73 -10.58 -6.24
CA ILE A 58 16.64 -10.67 -7.38
C ILE A 58 16.27 -9.56 -8.35
N LEU A 59 17.26 -8.74 -8.72
CA LEU A 59 17.10 -7.74 -9.76
C LEU A 59 17.68 -8.29 -11.07
N THR A 60 16.92 -8.23 -12.16
CA THR A 60 17.34 -8.72 -13.48
C THR A 60 17.27 -7.65 -14.55
N ARG A 61 18.19 -7.73 -15.53
CA ARG A 61 18.19 -6.85 -16.70
C ARG A 61 17.37 -7.45 -17.83
N SER A 62 17.69 -8.68 -18.21
CA SER A 62 16.94 -9.44 -19.21
C SER A 62 15.91 -10.32 -18.55
N PHE A 63 14.77 -10.43 -19.21
CA PHE A 63 13.63 -11.17 -18.72
C PHE A 63 12.80 -11.66 -19.91
N PHE A 64 11.89 -12.60 -19.63
CA PHE A 64 10.95 -13.14 -20.60
C PHE A 64 9.60 -13.36 -19.91
N ALA A 65 8.59 -13.79 -20.67
CA ALA A 65 7.32 -14.20 -20.09
C ALA A 65 7.53 -15.25 -18.99
N GLY A 66 7.08 -14.96 -17.76
CA GLY A 66 7.29 -15.80 -16.58
C GLY A 66 8.36 -15.31 -15.61
N SER A 67 9.19 -14.32 -15.97
CA SER A 67 10.21 -13.75 -15.08
C SER A 67 9.63 -13.06 -13.85
N GLN A 68 8.40 -12.55 -13.91
CA GLN A 68 7.72 -11.91 -12.78
C GLN A 68 7.57 -12.80 -11.54
N LYS A 69 7.69 -14.13 -11.70
CA LYS A 69 7.70 -15.10 -10.59
C LYS A 69 8.97 -15.05 -9.73
N TYR A 70 10.04 -14.48 -10.27
CA TYR A 70 11.39 -14.63 -9.70
C TYR A 70 12.09 -13.29 -9.44
N THR A 71 11.72 -12.23 -10.16
CA THR A 71 12.58 -11.04 -10.26
C THR A 71 11.84 -9.71 -10.18
N TRP A 72 12.60 -8.73 -9.71
CA TRP A 72 12.42 -7.31 -9.94
C TRP A 72 13.18 -6.92 -11.21
N HIS A 73 12.74 -5.85 -11.88
CA HIS A 73 13.29 -5.42 -13.15
C HIS A 73 13.74 -3.97 -13.08
N TRP A 74 14.71 -3.62 -13.91
CA TRP A 74 14.99 -2.22 -14.22
C TRP A 74 15.15 -2.03 -15.72
N SER A 75 14.91 -0.81 -16.21
CA SER A 75 14.95 -0.46 -17.64
C SER A 75 16.33 -0.50 -18.29
N GLY A 76 17.36 -0.98 -17.60
CA GLY A 76 18.72 -1.05 -18.12
C GLY A 76 19.49 0.25 -17.94
N VAL A 77 20.32 0.58 -18.93
CA VAL A 77 21.18 1.77 -18.96
C VAL A 77 20.39 2.91 -19.57
N ASN A 78 20.04 3.91 -18.75
CA ASN A 78 19.41 5.15 -19.17
C ASN A 78 20.37 6.34 -19.02
N ASP A 79 20.04 7.47 -19.65
CA ASP A 79 20.84 8.69 -19.59
C ASP A 79 20.25 9.69 -18.61
N ALA A 80 21.09 10.56 -18.05
CA ALA A 80 20.71 11.69 -17.20
C ALA A 80 20.04 12.80 -18.04
N SER A 81 18.86 12.52 -18.61
CA SER A 81 18.12 13.44 -19.47
C SER A 81 16.61 13.45 -19.17
N TRP A 82 15.95 14.58 -19.48
CA TRP A 82 14.49 14.71 -19.36
C TRP A 82 13.73 13.76 -20.27
N GLU A 83 14.29 13.42 -21.43
CA GLU A 83 13.73 12.43 -22.33
C GLU A 83 13.71 11.04 -21.67
N HIS A 84 14.80 10.63 -21.03
CA HIS A 84 14.85 9.34 -20.35
C HIS A 84 14.00 9.32 -19.08
N LEU A 85 13.78 10.45 -18.41
CA LEU A 85 12.74 10.56 -17.38
C LEU A 85 11.35 10.27 -17.98
N ARG A 86 10.99 10.81 -19.15
CA ARG A 86 9.71 10.51 -19.78
C ARG A 86 9.59 9.05 -20.22
N LEU A 87 10.60 8.54 -20.95
CA LEU A 87 10.65 7.16 -21.42
C LEU A 87 10.56 6.16 -20.27
N SER A 88 11.13 6.48 -19.11
CA SER A 88 11.05 5.62 -17.93
C SER A 88 9.61 5.33 -17.49
N ILE A 89 8.70 6.30 -17.67
CA ILE A 89 7.29 6.17 -17.29
C ILE A 89 6.56 5.29 -18.31
N ASP A 90 6.86 5.46 -19.60
CA ASP A 90 6.28 4.60 -20.65
C ASP A 90 6.75 3.14 -20.50
N ILE A 91 8.04 2.92 -20.24
CA ILE A 91 8.61 1.59 -19.99
C ILE A 91 7.97 0.96 -18.75
N LEU A 92 7.84 1.72 -17.66
CA LEU A 92 7.20 1.28 -16.43
C LEU A 92 5.75 0.82 -16.66
N ILE A 93 4.95 1.65 -17.34
CA ILE A 93 3.55 1.36 -17.63
C ILE A 93 3.47 0.12 -18.52
N THR A 94 4.29 0.05 -19.57
CA THR A 94 4.35 -1.10 -20.48
C THR A 94 4.70 -2.38 -19.71
N ALA A 95 5.69 -2.35 -18.83
CA ALA A 95 6.07 -3.49 -18.03
C ALA A 95 4.94 -3.94 -17.08
N ASN A 96 4.22 -3.01 -16.46
CA ASN A 96 3.08 -3.31 -15.60
C ASN A 96 1.95 -4.01 -16.39
N LEU A 97 1.62 -3.51 -17.58
CA LEU A 97 0.61 -4.12 -18.45
C LEU A 97 1.02 -5.51 -18.96
N ASN A 98 2.33 -5.76 -19.09
CA ASN A 98 2.88 -7.06 -19.49
C ASN A 98 3.21 -7.98 -18.29
N GLY A 99 2.59 -7.73 -17.13
CA GLY A 99 2.72 -8.61 -15.96
C GLY A 99 4.09 -8.58 -15.28
N CYS A 100 4.92 -7.58 -15.55
CA CYS A 100 6.21 -7.34 -14.90
C CYS A 100 6.16 -6.06 -14.05
N PRO A 101 5.32 -6.00 -13.00
CA PRO A 101 5.01 -4.75 -12.32
C PRO A 101 6.16 -4.20 -11.47
N TYR A 102 7.05 -5.07 -10.99
CA TYR A 102 8.17 -4.72 -10.11
C TYR A 102 9.33 -4.08 -10.87
N THR A 103 9.03 -3.02 -11.62
CA THR A 103 9.92 -2.36 -12.58
C THR A 103 10.20 -0.92 -12.13
N GLY A 104 11.37 -0.41 -12.52
CA GLY A 104 11.77 0.98 -12.31
C GLY A 104 12.93 1.36 -13.23
N SER A 105 13.40 2.59 -13.13
CA SER A 105 14.57 3.09 -13.86
C SER A 105 15.55 3.74 -12.90
N ASP A 106 16.81 3.85 -13.30
CA ASP A 106 17.82 4.48 -12.45
C ASP A 106 17.55 5.98 -12.33
N ILE A 107 17.26 6.39 -11.10
CA ILE A 107 16.91 7.78 -10.76
C ILE A 107 18.13 8.66 -11.00
N GLY A 108 17.94 9.74 -11.76
CA GLY A 108 19.01 10.63 -12.21
C GLY A 108 19.77 10.13 -13.44
N GLY A 109 19.42 8.96 -14.00
CA GLY A 109 20.06 8.39 -15.20
C GLY A 109 21.37 7.66 -14.91
N PHE A 110 21.59 6.48 -15.50
CA PHE A 110 22.82 5.72 -15.33
C PHE A 110 24.04 6.46 -15.92
N THR A 111 23.94 6.96 -17.17
CA THR A 111 25.04 7.70 -17.82
C THR A 111 24.88 9.22 -17.66
N GLY A 112 26.01 9.95 -17.69
CA GLY A 112 26.03 11.40 -17.63
C GLY A 112 25.79 11.98 -16.23
N ASN A 113 25.89 13.30 -16.11
CA ASN A 113 25.66 14.03 -14.86
C ASN A 113 24.29 14.70 -14.91
N THR A 114 23.46 14.46 -13.89
CA THR A 114 22.14 15.07 -13.77
C THR A 114 22.23 16.49 -13.24
N THR A 115 21.36 17.38 -13.71
CA THR A 115 21.16 18.68 -13.07
C THR A 115 20.32 18.53 -11.80
N ASP A 116 20.41 19.50 -10.89
CA ASP A 116 19.61 19.49 -9.66
C ASP A 116 18.11 19.42 -9.94
N GLN A 117 17.64 20.19 -10.92
CA GLN A 117 16.23 20.21 -11.32
C GLN A 117 15.79 18.83 -11.82
N LEU A 118 16.55 18.22 -12.73
CA LEU A 118 16.23 16.89 -13.25
C LEU A 118 16.26 15.85 -12.12
N HIS A 119 17.26 15.92 -11.25
CA HIS A 119 17.45 14.96 -10.17
C HIS A 119 16.26 14.99 -9.19
N GLY A 120 15.86 16.17 -8.73
CA GLY A 120 14.70 16.35 -7.87
C GLY A 120 13.39 15.90 -8.53
N ARG A 121 13.16 16.26 -9.80
CA ARG A 121 11.97 15.81 -10.55
C ARG A 121 11.94 14.29 -10.75
N TRP A 122 13.09 13.66 -10.95
CA TRP A 122 13.17 12.21 -11.08
C TRP A 122 12.84 11.52 -9.76
N PHE A 123 13.37 12.01 -8.63
CA PHE A 123 13.00 11.55 -7.29
C PHE A 123 11.49 11.68 -7.04
N GLN A 124 10.88 12.81 -7.40
CA GLN A 124 9.43 13.03 -7.30
C GLN A 124 8.64 12.02 -8.11
N ALA A 125 8.95 11.84 -9.38
CA ALA A 125 8.25 10.88 -10.24
C ALA A 125 8.41 9.44 -9.71
N ALA A 126 9.65 9.04 -9.39
CA ALA A 126 9.96 7.68 -8.99
C ALA A 126 9.36 7.31 -7.62
N ALA A 127 9.28 8.24 -6.68
CA ALA A 127 8.70 7.99 -5.35
C ALA A 127 7.22 7.55 -5.45
N PHE A 128 6.46 8.14 -6.37
CA PHE A 128 5.03 7.85 -6.54
C PHE A 128 4.74 6.85 -7.65
N LEU A 129 5.59 6.73 -8.67
CA LEU A 129 5.32 5.84 -9.80
C LEU A 129 6.08 4.52 -9.74
N TYR A 130 7.34 4.46 -9.30
CA TYR A 130 8.14 3.26 -9.56
C TYR A 130 7.98 2.20 -8.47
N PRO A 131 7.50 0.97 -8.75
CA PRO A 131 7.59 -0.11 -7.79
C PRO A 131 9.04 -0.40 -7.38
N PHE A 132 9.99 -0.38 -8.33
CA PHE A 132 11.42 -0.45 -8.03
C PHE A 132 12.07 0.94 -7.95
N TYR A 133 12.38 1.40 -6.73
CA TYR A 133 12.90 2.74 -6.47
C TYR A 133 14.40 2.70 -6.15
N ARG A 134 15.26 2.96 -7.15
CA ARG A 134 16.73 2.91 -7.04
C ARG A 134 17.39 4.10 -7.73
N GLN A 135 18.34 4.72 -7.04
CA GLN A 135 19.33 5.60 -7.66
C GLN A 135 20.58 4.80 -8.01
N HIS A 136 21.12 5.00 -9.21
CA HIS A 136 22.35 4.35 -9.66
C HIS A 136 23.08 5.24 -10.68
N ALA A 137 24.37 5.00 -10.85
CA ALA A 137 25.26 5.84 -11.66
C ALA A 137 26.39 4.99 -12.25
N ALA A 138 26.84 5.35 -13.45
CA ALA A 138 28.04 4.80 -14.05
C ALA A 138 29.29 5.26 -13.29
N ILE A 139 30.39 4.52 -13.45
CA ILE A 139 31.67 4.75 -12.76
C ILE A 139 32.28 6.13 -13.05
N ASN A 140 31.96 6.73 -14.18
CA ASN A 140 32.48 8.02 -14.64
C ASN A 140 31.55 9.21 -14.36
N CYS A 141 30.44 8.98 -13.65
CA CYS A 141 29.54 10.05 -13.21
C CYS A 141 30.06 10.71 -11.93
N GLU A 142 29.65 11.96 -11.72
CA GLU A 142 29.81 12.62 -10.42
C GLU A 142 29.03 11.90 -9.31
N TYR A 143 29.56 11.96 -8.09
CA TYR A 143 28.85 11.50 -6.90
C TYR A 143 27.58 12.32 -6.69
N ARG A 144 26.50 11.62 -6.36
CA ARG A 144 25.16 12.21 -6.29
C ARG A 144 24.31 11.60 -5.20
N GLU A 145 24.92 10.97 -4.20
CA GLU A 145 24.19 10.50 -3.03
C GLU A 145 23.43 11.67 -2.39
N PRO A 146 22.17 11.49 -1.98
CA PRO A 146 21.34 12.60 -1.51
C PRO A 146 21.98 13.45 -0.41
N TYR A 147 22.77 12.84 0.50
CA TYR A 147 23.42 13.57 1.60
C TYR A 147 24.44 14.62 1.15
N LEU A 148 24.96 14.55 -0.08
CA LEU A 148 25.89 15.54 -0.63
C LEU A 148 25.22 16.90 -0.84
N PHE A 149 23.90 16.92 -0.98
CA PHE A 149 23.10 18.11 -1.23
C PHE A 149 22.50 18.70 0.05
N LYS A 150 22.88 18.21 1.23
CA LYS A 150 22.29 18.63 2.52
C LYS A 150 22.33 20.15 2.69
N GLY A 151 21.19 20.75 3.03
CA GLY A 151 21.04 22.21 3.16
C GLY A 151 20.61 22.92 1.88
N THR A 152 20.37 22.18 0.79
CA THR A 152 19.78 22.70 -0.45
C THR A 152 18.32 22.29 -0.60
N GLN A 153 17.58 23.03 -1.45
CA GLN A 153 16.21 22.67 -1.81
C GLN A 153 16.12 21.27 -2.47
N LEU A 154 17.15 20.86 -3.22
CA LEU A 154 17.25 19.52 -3.81
C LEU A 154 17.24 18.43 -2.73
N PHE A 155 18.00 18.60 -1.65
CA PHE A 155 17.97 17.64 -0.54
C PHE A 155 16.60 17.58 0.14
N ASP A 156 16.00 18.73 0.39
CA ASP A 156 14.69 18.80 1.06
C ASP A 156 13.61 18.09 0.25
N ILE A 157 13.60 18.26 -1.08
CA ILE A 157 12.63 17.57 -1.93
C ILE A 157 12.91 16.06 -2.02
N MET A 158 14.17 15.63 -2.17
CA MET A 158 14.53 14.20 -2.19
C MET A 158 14.15 13.52 -0.88
N LYS A 159 14.37 14.19 0.26
CA LYS A 159 13.97 13.72 1.59
C LYS A 159 12.44 13.65 1.71
N LYS A 160 11.72 14.73 1.35
CA LYS A 160 10.25 14.80 1.42
C LYS A 160 9.62 13.64 0.66
N VAL A 161 10.00 13.42 -0.60
CA VAL A 161 9.38 12.36 -1.42
C VAL A 161 9.80 10.96 -1.01
N THR A 162 11.02 10.79 -0.51
CA THR A 162 11.45 9.50 0.05
C THR A 162 10.68 9.16 1.32
N GLU A 163 10.43 10.13 2.21
CA GLU A 163 9.59 9.93 3.40
C GLU A 163 8.14 9.59 3.01
N GLN A 164 7.58 10.23 1.97
CA GLN A 164 6.26 9.87 1.45
C GLN A 164 6.24 8.45 0.88
N ARG A 165 7.28 8.05 0.14
CA ARG A 165 7.42 6.68 -0.35
C ARG A 165 7.41 5.67 0.80
N TYR A 166 8.14 5.94 1.87
CA TYR A 166 8.17 5.08 3.07
C TYR A 166 6.80 5.00 3.75
N LYS A 167 6.10 6.12 3.88
CA LYS A 167 4.73 6.15 4.42
C LYS A 167 3.75 5.36 3.55
N LEU A 168 3.91 5.38 2.23
CA LEU A 168 3.03 4.71 1.26
C LEU A 168 3.36 3.22 1.04
N ILE A 169 4.30 2.62 1.77
CA ILE A 169 4.54 1.17 1.73
C ILE A 169 3.23 0.34 1.83
N PRO A 170 2.25 0.67 2.69
CA PRO A 170 1.00 -0.09 2.77
C PRO A 170 0.20 -0.09 1.46
N LEU A 171 0.16 1.04 0.73
CA LEU A 171 -0.44 1.13 -0.61
C LEU A 171 0.28 0.20 -1.60
N TRP A 172 1.61 0.29 -1.66
CA TRP A 172 2.40 -0.55 -2.57
C TRP A 172 2.26 -2.04 -2.26
N TYR A 173 2.17 -2.40 -0.98
CA TYR A 173 2.06 -3.78 -0.54
C TYR A 173 0.68 -4.37 -0.81
N ALA A 174 -0.39 -3.59 -0.62
CA ALA A 174 -1.73 -3.96 -1.03
C ALA A 174 -1.83 -4.13 -2.56
N ALA A 175 -1.22 -3.22 -3.34
CA ALA A 175 -1.18 -3.32 -4.80
C ALA A 175 -0.40 -4.57 -5.27
N ALA A 176 0.72 -4.90 -4.62
CA ALA A 176 1.50 -6.12 -4.88
C ALA A 176 0.70 -7.41 -4.60
N TYR A 177 -0.04 -7.44 -3.48
CA TYR A 177 -0.95 -8.55 -3.17
C TYR A 177 -2.05 -8.70 -4.23
N LYS A 178 -2.67 -7.58 -4.64
CA LYS A 178 -3.70 -7.58 -5.68
C LYS A 178 -3.15 -8.06 -7.02
N HIS A 179 -1.95 -7.63 -7.41
CA HIS A 179 -1.29 -8.16 -8.61
C HIS A 179 -1.06 -9.67 -8.52
N THR A 180 -0.57 -10.15 -7.39
CA THR A 180 -0.28 -11.58 -7.17
C THR A 180 -1.54 -12.44 -7.30
N THR A 181 -2.71 -11.91 -6.97
CA THR A 181 -3.99 -12.65 -6.94
C THR A 181 -4.87 -12.44 -8.16
N SER A 182 -4.72 -11.33 -8.88
CA SER A 182 -5.61 -10.94 -9.99
C SER A 182 -4.90 -10.45 -11.25
N SER A 183 -3.56 -10.43 -11.24
CA SER A 183 -2.72 -9.86 -12.31
C SER A 183 -2.95 -8.38 -12.62
N SER A 184 -3.68 -7.65 -11.76
CA SER A 184 -3.84 -6.20 -11.88
C SER A 184 -2.49 -5.49 -11.88
N PRO A 185 -2.25 -4.47 -12.74
CA PRO A 185 -1.02 -3.69 -12.70
C PRO A 185 -0.92 -2.90 -11.39
N LEU A 186 0.30 -2.69 -10.89
CA LEU A 186 0.52 -1.78 -9.75
C LEU A 186 0.34 -0.33 -10.18
N VAL A 187 0.79 -0.02 -11.39
CA VAL A 187 0.76 1.30 -12.01
C VAL A 187 0.12 1.14 -13.39
N ALA A 188 -0.97 1.85 -13.64
CA ALA A 188 -1.71 1.75 -14.88
C ALA A 188 -1.92 3.13 -15.51
N PRO A 189 -1.97 3.22 -16.85
CA PRO A 189 -2.40 4.43 -17.53
C PRO A 189 -3.88 4.68 -17.24
N LEU A 190 -4.35 5.91 -17.47
CA LEU A 190 -5.73 6.28 -17.14
C LEU A 190 -6.76 5.40 -17.89
N TRP A 191 -6.53 5.17 -19.19
CA TRP A 191 -7.43 4.35 -20.02
C TRP A 191 -7.62 2.92 -19.50
N TYR A 192 -6.70 2.38 -18.69
CA TYR A 192 -6.86 1.03 -18.12
C TYR A 192 -8.10 0.94 -17.22
N TYR A 193 -8.41 2.02 -16.48
CA TYR A 193 -9.57 2.09 -15.60
C TYR A 193 -10.79 2.75 -16.25
N TYR A 194 -10.60 3.38 -17.41
CA TYR A 194 -11.61 4.15 -18.14
C TYR A 194 -11.51 3.88 -19.65
N PRO A 195 -11.61 2.62 -20.10
CA PRO A 195 -11.39 2.26 -21.50
C PRO A 195 -12.41 2.92 -22.45
N GLU A 196 -13.59 3.24 -21.95
CA GLU A 196 -14.69 3.92 -22.66
C GLU A 196 -14.46 5.42 -22.91
N VAL A 197 -13.45 6.02 -22.27
CA VAL A 197 -13.20 7.47 -22.33
C VAL A 197 -12.02 7.74 -23.27
N GLU A 198 -12.32 7.92 -24.56
CA GLU A 198 -11.33 7.98 -25.66
C GLU A 198 -10.21 8.99 -25.45
N ASN A 199 -10.50 10.19 -24.94
CA ASN A 199 -9.49 11.22 -24.70
C ASN A 199 -8.48 10.87 -23.59
N LEU A 200 -8.70 9.80 -22.82
CA LEU A 200 -7.74 9.30 -21.83
C LEU A 200 -6.71 8.32 -22.43
N HIS A 201 -6.89 7.87 -23.67
CA HIS A 201 -5.97 6.92 -24.32
C HIS A 201 -4.64 7.58 -24.70
N ASP A 202 -4.67 8.87 -25.06
CA ASP A 202 -3.49 9.65 -25.43
C ASP A 202 -2.80 10.33 -24.23
N VAL A 203 -3.36 10.20 -23.02
CA VAL A 203 -2.76 10.82 -21.83
C VAL A 203 -1.50 10.07 -21.44
N ARG A 204 -0.37 10.77 -21.56
CA ARG A 204 0.95 10.28 -21.14
C ARG A 204 1.36 10.86 -19.80
N PHE A 205 2.23 10.13 -19.11
CA PHE A 205 2.90 10.51 -17.87
C PHE A 205 2.00 10.69 -16.63
N GLN A 206 0.68 10.76 -16.76
CA GLN A 206 -0.26 10.57 -15.65
C GLN A 206 -0.62 9.10 -15.50
N ALA A 207 -0.48 8.56 -14.29
CA ALA A 207 -0.78 7.15 -14.04
C ALA A 207 -1.42 6.94 -12.67
N ILE A 208 -2.24 5.90 -12.58
CA ILE A 208 -2.94 5.47 -11.37
C ILE A 208 -2.17 4.32 -10.73
N VAL A 209 -1.92 4.44 -9.44
CA VAL A 209 -1.14 3.56 -8.58
C VAL A 209 -2.09 2.92 -7.57
N GLY A 210 -2.11 1.58 -7.53
CA GLY A 210 -2.92 0.83 -6.59
C GLY A 210 -4.41 1.19 -6.61
N GLU A 211 -4.94 1.59 -7.77
CA GLU A 211 -6.32 2.03 -8.04
C GLU A 211 -6.78 3.33 -7.36
N SER A 212 -6.10 3.78 -6.31
CA SER A 212 -6.59 4.81 -5.40
C SER A 212 -5.83 6.13 -5.47
N LEU A 213 -4.68 6.17 -6.15
CA LEU A 213 -3.80 7.35 -6.20
C LEU A 213 -3.34 7.62 -7.63
N MET A 214 -3.55 8.83 -8.15
CA MET A 214 -3.03 9.29 -9.44
C MET A 214 -1.82 10.19 -9.21
N ALA A 215 -0.70 9.89 -9.86
CA ALA A 215 0.49 10.74 -9.85
C ALA A 215 0.65 11.45 -11.20
N CYS A 216 0.95 12.75 -11.15
CA CYS A 216 1.11 13.62 -12.32
C CYS A 216 2.47 14.34 -12.22
N PRO A 217 3.59 13.67 -12.52
CA PRO A 217 4.94 14.23 -12.37
C PRO A 217 5.21 15.36 -13.37
N VAL A 218 6.06 16.30 -12.95
CA VAL A 218 6.65 17.32 -13.83
C VAL A 218 7.84 16.72 -14.56
N VAL A 219 7.73 16.55 -15.88
CA VAL A 219 8.67 15.75 -16.70
C VAL A 219 9.32 16.53 -17.84
N TYR A 220 9.19 17.84 -17.86
CA TYR A 220 9.96 18.72 -18.75
C TYR A 220 10.73 19.77 -17.94
N GLN A 221 11.83 20.21 -18.53
CA GLN A 221 12.70 21.22 -17.96
C GLN A 221 11.97 22.56 -17.85
N ASN A 222 12.18 23.27 -16.74
CA ASN A 222 11.69 24.65 -16.53
C ASN A 222 10.17 24.85 -16.69
N MET A 223 9.35 23.81 -16.49
CA MET A 223 7.90 23.98 -16.42
C MET A 223 7.50 24.77 -15.18
N ASP A 224 6.67 25.79 -15.38
CA ASP A 224 5.98 26.59 -14.36
C ASP A 224 4.48 26.26 -14.27
N SER A 225 3.97 25.49 -15.22
CA SER A 225 2.58 25.04 -15.31
C SER A 225 2.51 23.61 -15.83
N LEU A 226 1.56 22.82 -15.34
CA LEU A 226 1.33 21.43 -15.73
C LEU A 226 -0.16 21.22 -16.01
N LEU A 227 -0.49 20.68 -17.19
CA LEU A 227 -1.83 20.23 -17.51
C LEU A 227 -2.12 18.93 -16.76
N ILE A 228 -3.16 18.94 -15.93
CA ILE A 228 -3.69 17.74 -15.28
C ILE A 228 -4.99 17.35 -15.97
N VAL A 229 -4.99 16.23 -16.67
CA VAL A 229 -6.20 15.64 -17.26
C VAL A 229 -6.99 14.94 -16.17
N LYS A 230 -8.23 15.38 -15.94
CA LYS A 230 -9.11 14.83 -14.91
C LYS A 230 -9.84 13.58 -15.44
N PRO A 231 -9.72 12.41 -14.77
CA PRO A 231 -10.54 11.25 -15.07
C PRO A 231 -11.99 11.37 -14.54
N PRO A 232 -12.92 10.49 -14.96
CA PRO A 232 -14.24 10.39 -14.36
C PRO A 232 -14.22 10.17 -12.83
N GLY A 233 -15.26 10.65 -12.17
CA GLY A 233 -15.42 10.64 -10.72
C GLY A 233 -14.74 11.81 -10.01
N LYS A 234 -14.76 11.78 -8.68
CA LYS A 234 -14.05 12.75 -7.83
C LYS A 234 -12.58 12.41 -7.66
N TRP A 235 -11.75 13.44 -7.60
CA TRP A 235 -10.31 13.34 -7.37
C TRP A 235 -9.87 14.46 -6.45
N TYR A 236 -9.14 14.14 -5.37
CA TYR A 236 -8.74 15.13 -4.37
C TYR A 236 -7.23 15.24 -4.29
N SER A 237 -6.69 16.45 -4.29
CA SER A 237 -5.28 16.70 -4.04
C SER A 237 -4.83 16.01 -2.75
N PHE A 238 -3.79 15.19 -2.84
CA PHE A 238 -3.24 14.45 -1.71
C PHE A 238 -2.69 15.39 -0.62
N GLU A 239 -2.18 16.55 -1.04
CA GLU A 239 -1.53 17.54 -0.17
C GLU A 239 -2.54 18.36 0.65
N ASN A 240 -3.57 18.92 0.01
CA ASN A 240 -4.48 19.89 0.63
C ASN A 240 -5.98 19.50 0.58
N GLY A 241 -6.30 18.40 -0.11
CA GLY A 241 -7.66 17.89 -0.26
C GLY A 241 -8.59 18.68 -1.18
N GLU A 242 -8.08 19.68 -1.91
CA GLU A 242 -8.85 20.36 -2.96
C GLU A 242 -9.31 19.36 -4.02
N GLU A 243 -10.59 19.43 -4.39
CA GLU A 243 -11.13 18.61 -5.47
C GLU A 243 -10.65 19.13 -6.84
N LEU A 244 -10.14 18.22 -7.67
CA LEU A 244 -9.91 18.46 -9.08
C LEU A 244 -11.26 18.40 -9.79
N THR A 245 -11.87 19.55 -10.05
CA THR A 245 -13.21 19.67 -10.65
C THR A 245 -13.21 19.49 -12.17
N GLU A 246 -12.13 19.87 -12.83
CA GLU A 246 -11.96 19.79 -14.29
C GLU A 246 -10.51 19.52 -14.69
N THR A 247 -10.31 19.20 -15.97
CA THR A 247 -8.98 19.21 -16.58
C THR A 247 -8.46 20.65 -16.60
N LYS A 248 -7.35 20.92 -15.91
CA LYS A 248 -6.82 22.29 -15.76
C LYS A 248 -5.30 22.32 -15.76
N ASN A 249 -4.75 23.48 -16.15
CA ASN A 249 -3.35 23.79 -15.87
C ASN A 249 -3.22 24.23 -14.41
N ILE A 250 -2.27 23.63 -13.69
CA ILE A 250 -1.88 24.07 -12.34
C ILE A 250 -0.50 24.71 -12.41
N TYR A 251 -0.26 25.72 -11.57
CA TYR A 251 1.09 26.24 -11.40
C TYR A 251 1.95 25.23 -10.63
N VAL A 252 3.16 25.00 -11.11
CA VAL A 252 4.12 24.09 -10.48
C VAL A 252 5.44 24.81 -10.24
N ASN A 253 5.99 24.61 -9.06
CA ASN A 253 7.36 24.98 -8.72
C ASN A 253 8.14 23.70 -8.36
N PHE A 254 9.42 23.84 -8.00
CA PHE A 254 10.28 22.70 -7.71
C PHE A 254 9.76 21.81 -6.58
N ASP A 255 9.03 22.36 -5.61
CA ASP A 255 8.47 21.62 -4.45
C ASP A 255 7.09 20.99 -4.72
N SER A 256 6.46 21.34 -5.85
CA SER A 256 5.15 20.80 -6.25
C SER A 256 5.24 19.31 -6.58
N ILE A 257 4.36 18.52 -5.95
CA ILE A 257 4.22 17.07 -6.16
C ILE A 257 2.74 16.78 -6.47
N PRO A 258 2.29 16.95 -7.72
CA PRO A 258 0.87 16.81 -8.06
C PRO A 258 0.44 15.34 -7.98
N VAL A 259 -0.30 15.01 -6.92
CA VAL A 259 -0.80 13.68 -6.60
C VAL A 259 -2.24 13.81 -6.12
N TYR A 260 -3.11 12.93 -6.60
CA TYR A 260 -4.54 12.99 -6.33
C TYR A 260 -5.06 11.64 -5.84
N LEU A 261 -5.93 11.65 -4.84
CA LEU A 261 -6.65 10.48 -4.35
C LEU A 261 -7.96 10.32 -5.12
N ARG A 262 -8.26 9.10 -5.55
CA ARG A 262 -9.50 8.75 -6.24
C ARG A 262 -10.67 8.69 -5.25
N GLY A 263 -11.76 9.38 -5.53
CA GLY A 263 -13.00 9.27 -4.78
C GLY A 263 -13.56 7.84 -4.83
N GLY A 264 -14.14 7.39 -3.73
CA GLY A 264 -14.61 6.01 -3.57
C GLY A 264 -13.55 5.04 -3.07
N TYR A 265 -12.31 5.51 -2.82
CA TYR A 265 -11.19 4.66 -2.40
C TYR A 265 -10.58 5.07 -1.06
N ILE A 266 -10.12 4.06 -0.32
CA ILE A 266 -9.34 4.22 0.91
C ILE A 266 -7.89 3.83 0.62
N THR A 267 -6.97 4.79 0.75
CA THR A 267 -5.53 4.59 0.56
C THR A 267 -4.82 4.43 1.91
N PRO A 268 -4.24 3.26 2.23
CA PRO A 268 -3.52 3.07 3.48
C PRO A 268 -2.10 3.64 3.41
N SER A 269 -1.66 4.25 4.51
CA SER A 269 -0.29 4.71 4.71
C SER A 269 0.12 4.49 6.17
N PHE A 270 1.40 4.67 6.47
CA PHE A 270 1.87 4.78 7.85
C PHE A 270 1.80 6.23 8.33
N VAL A 271 1.54 6.42 9.63
CA VAL A 271 1.45 7.75 10.24
C VAL A 271 2.77 8.53 10.06
N ASN A 272 3.91 7.86 10.35
CA ASN A 272 5.24 8.47 10.28
C ASN A 272 6.16 7.72 9.33
N SER A 273 7.21 8.40 8.86
CA SER A 273 8.33 7.78 8.15
C SER A 273 9.42 7.38 9.15
N LYS A 274 10.16 6.31 8.85
CA LYS A 274 11.32 5.81 9.60
C LYS A 274 12.54 5.66 8.71
N MET A 275 13.67 5.34 9.34
CA MET A 275 14.99 5.26 8.69
C MET A 275 15.12 4.07 7.73
N ASN A 276 14.40 2.97 7.97
CA ASN A 276 14.46 1.76 7.15
C ASN A 276 13.13 0.99 7.24
N VAL A 277 12.93 0.04 6.32
CA VAL A 277 11.68 -0.73 6.22
C VAL A 277 11.39 -1.53 7.48
N LYS A 278 12.40 -2.08 8.16
CA LYS A 278 12.20 -2.86 9.41
C LYS A 278 11.55 -2.01 10.51
N GLU A 279 12.00 -0.77 10.69
CA GLU A 279 11.38 0.16 11.65
C GLU A 279 10.07 0.72 11.11
N GLN A 280 9.97 0.98 9.81
CA GLN A 280 8.74 1.44 9.16
C GLN A 280 7.58 0.45 9.36
N MET A 281 7.86 -0.84 9.25
CA MET A 281 6.92 -1.93 9.47
C MET A 281 6.53 -2.11 10.94
N LYS A 282 6.96 -1.25 11.87
CA LYS A 282 6.42 -1.20 13.25
C LYS A 282 5.41 -0.07 13.43
N GLU A 283 5.34 0.88 12.50
CA GLU A 283 4.43 2.01 12.59
C GLU A 283 2.97 1.58 12.45
N ASP A 284 2.12 2.45 13.00
CA ASP A 284 0.67 2.40 12.93
C ASP A 284 0.16 2.99 11.60
N LEU A 285 -1.07 2.63 11.26
CA LEU A 285 -1.72 3.01 10.02
C LEU A 285 -2.48 4.34 10.14
N LEU A 286 -2.38 5.10 9.06
CA LEU A 286 -3.24 6.22 8.69
C LEU A 286 -4.03 5.80 7.45
N LEU A 287 -5.35 6.01 7.45
CA LEU A 287 -6.17 5.79 6.27
C LEU A 287 -6.56 7.12 5.63
N HIS A 288 -6.24 7.28 4.35
CA HIS A 288 -6.74 8.39 3.54
C HIS A 288 -8.04 7.96 2.86
N ILE A 289 -9.17 8.50 3.30
CA ILE A 289 -10.52 8.15 2.87
C ILE A 289 -10.99 9.25 1.89
N ALA A 290 -10.92 8.97 0.58
CA ALA A 290 -11.41 9.89 -0.44
C ALA A 290 -12.84 9.52 -0.83
N LEU A 291 -13.80 10.39 -0.51
CA LEU A 291 -15.22 10.11 -0.70
C LEU A 291 -15.67 10.29 -2.15
N ASP A 292 -16.52 9.41 -2.63
CA ASP A 292 -17.18 9.54 -3.94
C ASP A 292 -18.40 10.50 -3.88
N GLU A 293 -19.23 10.47 -4.92
CA GLU A 293 -20.48 11.20 -5.01
C GLU A 293 -21.50 10.77 -3.94
N ASN A 294 -21.42 9.52 -3.47
CA ASN A 294 -22.32 8.93 -2.47
C ASN A 294 -21.77 9.04 -1.04
N LEU A 295 -20.68 9.79 -0.84
CA LEU A 295 -19.98 9.90 0.44
C LEU A 295 -19.48 8.54 0.98
N THR A 296 -19.12 7.64 0.08
CA THR A 296 -18.57 6.32 0.42
C THR A 296 -17.14 6.16 -0.07
N ALA A 297 -16.42 5.22 0.55
CA ALA A 297 -15.11 4.78 0.07
C ALA A 297 -14.81 3.35 0.53
N LYS A 298 -14.05 2.61 -0.27
CA LYS A 298 -13.61 1.25 0.05
C LYS A 298 -12.13 1.02 -0.23
N GLY A 299 -11.53 0.05 0.42
CA GLY A 299 -10.15 -0.34 0.17
C GLY A 299 -9.76 -1.64 0.82
N TYR A 300 -8.53 -2.06 0.59
CA TYR A 300 -7.96 -3.25 1.19
C TYR A 300 -6.62 -2.94 1.84
N ILE A 301 -6.36 -3.62 2.95
CA ILE A 301 -5.10 -3.55 3.67
C ILE A 301 -4.53 -4.96 3.74
N TYR A 302 -3.28 -5.14 3.30
CA TYR A 302 -2.57 -6.42 3.34
C TYR A 302 -1.26 -6.26 4.12
N PHE A 303 -1.00 -7.18 5.05
CA PHE A 303 0.29 -7.31 5.73
C PHE A 303 0.62 -8.78 6.04
N ASP A 304 1.89 -9.13 5.91
CA ASP A 304 2.50 -10.35 6.45
C ASP A 304 3.81 -9.94 7.16
N ASP A 305 4.71 -10.88 7.41
CA ASP A 305 6.01 -10.58 8.05
C ASP A 305 7.02 -9.84 7.14
N GLY A 306 6.70 -9.65 5.86
CA GLY A 306 7.54 -8.98 4.86
C GLY A 306 8.72 -9.81 4.35
N GLU A 307 8.89 -11.05 4.81
CA GLU A 307 10.14 -11.80 4.60
C GLU A 307 9.94 -13.28 4.25
N SER A 308 9.08 -14.00 4.96
CA SER A 308 8.97 -15.45 4.84
C SER A 308 7.90 -15.90 3.84
N PHE A 309 7.74 -17.22 3.70
CA PHE A 309 6.65 -17.85 2.97
C PHE A 309 5.44 -18.20 3.86
N ASP A 310 5.41 -17.78 5.12
CA ASP A 310 4.34 -18.11 6.06
C ASP A 310 2.97 -17.63 5.56
N TYR A 311 2.92 -16.60 4.71
CA TYR A 311 1.70 -16.14 4.06
C TYR A 311 0.99 -17.26 3.27
N LEU A 312 1.72 -18.23 2.70
CA LEU A 312 1.15 -19.41 2.03
C LEU A 312 0.41 -20.34 2.99
N HIS A 313 0.71 -20.25 4.29
CA HIS A 313 0.16 -21.09 5.37
C HIS A 313 -0.72 -20.32 6.34
N GLY A 314 -1.13 -19.10 5.99
CA GLY A 314 -2.00 -18.29 6.85
C GLY A 314 -1.31 -17.16 7.60
N GLY A 315 -0.01 -16.97 7.39
CA GLY A 315 0.81 -15.94 8.02
C GLY A 315 0.63 -14.54 7.44
N PHE A 316 -0.61 -14.07 7.33
CA PHE A 316 -0.94 -12.70 6.86
C PHE A 316 -2.28 -12.23 7.41
N VAL A 317 -2.51 -10.91 7.32
CA VAL A 317 -3.81 -10.24 7.47
C VAL A 317 -4.18 -9.54 6.17
N LEU A 318 -5.40 -9.81 5.71
CA LEU A 318 -6.06 -9.09 4.63
C LEU A 318 -7.39 -8.59 5.18
N ALA A 319 -7.57 -7.27 5.22
CA ALA A 319 -8.76 -6.63 5.70
C ALA A 319 -9.38 -5.74 4.62
N GLU A 320 -10.69 -5.91 4.43
CA GLU A 320 -11.50 -4.95 3.69
C GLU A 320 -11.88 -3.81 4.62
N VAL A 321 -11.74 -2.58 4.13
CA VAL A 321 -12.14 -1.37 4.86
C VAL A 321 -13.18 -0.63 4.05
N ASN A 322 -14.29 -0.27 4.68
CA ASN A 322 -15.39 0.46 4.05
C ASN A 322 -15.77 1.66 4.91
N PHE A 323 -15.97 2.80 4.25
CA PHE A 323 -16.48 4.02 4.87
C PHE A 323 -17.84 4.36 4.26
N THR A 324 -18.87 4.40 5.10
CA THR A 324 -20.26 4.69 4.70
C THR A 324 -21.00 5.28 5.90
N ASP A 325 -21.91 6.21 5.68
CA ASP A 325 -22.71 6.88 6.71
C ASP A 325 -21.85 7.41 7.88
N GLY A 326 -20.71 8.04 7.57
CA GLY A 326 -19.80 8.62 8.56
C GLY A 326 -19.08 7.60 9.46
N LYS A 327 -19.12 6.30 9.11
CA LYS A 327 -18.51 5.21 9.87
C LYS A 327 -17.47 4.48 9.05
N LEU A 328 -16.35 4.13 9.68
CA LEU A 328 -15.39 3.17 9.16
C LEU A 328 -15.73 1.77 9.68
N SER A 329 -15.80 0.81 8.79
CA SER A 329 -15.87 -0.62 9.11
C SER A 329 -14.62 -1.32 8.61
N VAL A 330 -14.15 -2.30 9.38
CA VAL A 330 -12.99 -3.11 9.08
C VAL A 330 -13.42 -4.57 9.18
N ARG A 331 -13.22 -5.32 8.11
CA ARG A 331 -13.59 -6.74 8.02
C ARG A 331 -12.38 -7.57 7.58
N PRO A 332 -11.74 -8.30 8.51
CA PRO A 332 -10.69 -9.24 8.14
C PRO A 332 -11.28 -10.40 7.34
N SER A 333 -10.57 -10.84 6.31
CA SER A 333 -10.95 -12.01 5.49
C SER A 333 -10.92 -13.33 6.27
N ARG A 334 -10.17 -13.37 7.40
CA ARG A 334 -10.04 -14.53 8.28
C ARG A 334 -9.47 -14.12 9.65
N SER A 335 -9.54 -15.03 10.62
CA SER A 335 -8.83 -14.89 11.91
C SER A 335 -7.32 -15.05 11.72
N THR A 336 -6.53 -14.21 12.38
CA THR A 336 -5.06 -14.20 12.29
C THR A 336 -4.43 -13.43 13.44
N ASN A 337 -3.20 -13.79 13.79
CA ASN A 337 -2.39 -13.06 14.78
C ASN A 337 -1.60 -11.90 14.17
N TYR A 338 -1.54 -11.82 12.83
CA TYR A 338 -0.93 -10.70 12.13
C TYR A 338 -1.83 -9.49 12.25
N THR A 339 -1.30 -8.36 12.68
CA THR A 339 -2.13 -7.17 12.88
C THR A 339 -1.35 -5.88 12.71
N LYS A 340 -2.14 -4.83 12.50
CA LYS A 340 -1.76 -3.43 12.50
C LYS A 340 -2.89 -2.63 13.12
N THR A 341 -2.54 -1.49 13.70
CA THR A 341 -3.51 -0.61 14.32
C THR A 341 -3.71 0.62 13.45
N ILE A 342 -4.96 0.93 13.14
CA ILE A 342 -5.34 2.22 12.57
C ILE A 342 -5.46 3.22 13.72
N LYS A 343 -4.62 4.26 13.70
CA LYS A 343 -4.59 5.33 14.72
C LYS A 343 -5.25 6.61 14.27
N SER A 344 -5.32 6.83 12.95
CA SER A 344 -5.89 8.05 12.41
C SER A 344 -6.50 7.85 11.02
N LEU A 345 -7.39 8.76 10.67
CA LEU A 345 -8.04 8.88 9.36
C LEU A 345 -7.82 10.30 8.84
N LYS A 346 -7.67 10.46 7.53
CA LYS A 346 -7.83 11.72 6.81
C LYS A 346 -8.96 11.54 5.81
N ILE A 347 -10.04 12.28 5.97
CA ILE A 347 -11.26 12.16 5.16
C ILE A 347 -11.33 13.36 4.22
N TYR A 348 -11.43 13.11 2.93
CA TYR A 348 -11.43 14.09 1.86
C TYR A 348 -12.84 14.17 1.24
N GLY A 349 -13.33 15.39 1.02
CA GLY A 349 -14.66 15.60 0.42
C GLY A 349 -15.84 15.39 1.37
N LEU A 350 -15.62 15.43 2.70
CA LEU A 350 -16.70 15.32 3.68
C LEU A 350 -17.44 16.67 3.85
N PRO A 351 -18.75 16.77 3.55
CA PRO A 351 -19.52 17.99 3.77
C PRO A 351 -19.57 18.38 5.26
N GLU A 352 -19.75 19.66 5.58
CA GLU A 352 -19.89 20.12 6.98
C GLU A 352 -21.15 19.58 7.67
N SER A 353 -22.20 19.30 6.88
CA SER A 353 -23.45 18.73 7.36
C SER A 353 -23.33 17.25 7.78
N GLU A 354 -22.30 16.55 7.29
CA GLU A 354 -22.18 15.11 7.48
C GLU A 354 -21.60 14.77 8.85
N LYS A 355 -22.28 13.88 9.59
CA LYS A 355 -21.88 13.52 10.95
C LYS A 355 -20.87 12.38 10.93
N LEU A 356 -19.80 12.52 11.70
CA LEU A 356 -18.83 11.45 11.92
C LEU A 356 -19.16 10.63 13.16
N HIS A 357 -19.04 9.31 13.01
CA HIS A 357 -19.29 8.33 14.06
C HIS A 357 -18.02 7.52 14.38
N THR A 358 -16.88 8.20 14.39
CA THR A 358 -15.56 7.56 14.41
C THR A 358 -14.97 7.32 15.81
N GLY A 359 -15.56 7.93 16.86
CA GLY A 359 -15.16 7.73 18.26
C GLY A 359 -13.82 8.36 18.66
N GLY A 360 -13.07 8.94 17.72
CA GLY A 360 -11.81 9.66 17.94
C GLY A 360 -11.98 11.18 17.93
N ASP A 361 -10.86 11.89 18.10
CA ASP A 361 -10.83 13.35 18.10
C ASP A 361 -10.88 13.89 16.66
N ILE A 362 -11.80 14.81 16.40
CA ILE A 362 -12.08 15.32 15.05
C ILE A 362 -11.51 16.73 14.91
N LYS A 363 -10.75 16.96 13.85
CA LYS A 363 -10.24 18.28 13.45
C LYS A 363 -10.48 18.50 11.95
N ARG A 364 -11.15 19.59 11.58
CA ARG A 364 -11.34 19.99 10.17
C ARG A 364 -10.34 21.10 9.84
N GLU A 365 -9.53 20.89 8.81
CA GLU A 365 -8.56 21.86 8.31
C GLU A 365 -8.73 21.99 6.79
N GLY A 366 -9.33 23.08 6.34
CA GLY A 366 -9.69 23.27 4.93
C GLY A 366 -10.59 22.13 4.43
N ASN A 367 -10.15 21.43 3.39
CA ASN A 367 -10.90 20.37 2.72
C ASN A 367 -10.72 18.98 3.32
N VAL A 368 -9.92 18.84 4.38
CA VAL A 368 -9.58 17.56 4.99
C VAL A 368 -10.06 17.51 6.45
N VAL A 369 -10.75 16.43 6.79
CA VAL A 369 -11.11 16.11 8.18
C VAL A 369 -10.18 15.04 8.72
N THR A 370 -9.42 15.36 9.75
CA THR A 370 -8.57 14.41 10.45
C THR A 370 -9.32 13.85 11.65
N VAL A 371 -9.30 12.52 11.78
CA VAL A 371 -9.73 11.82 12.99
C VAL A 371 -8.49 11.19 13.62
N SER A 372 -8.20 11.49 14.87
CA SER A 372 -7.05 10.95 15.61
C SER A 372 -7.47 10.17 16.85
N ASN A 373 -6.50 9.56 17.54
CA ASN A 373 -6.71 8.78 18.76
C ASN A 373 -7.65 7.59 18.58
N LEU A 374 -7.61 6.98 17.39
CA LEU A 374 -8.27 5.70 17.13
C LEU A 374 -7.39 4.55 17.62
N ASN A 375 -8.01 3.38 17.79
CA ASN A 375 -7.31 2.15 18.12
C ASN A 375 -8.06 0.96 17.51
N ILE A 376 -8.02 0.85 16.18
CA ILE A 376 -8.75 -0.18 15.43
C ILE A 376 -7.76 -1.18 14.89
N GLU A 377 -7.83 -2.43 15.36
CA GLU A 377 -6.97 -3.52 14.89
C GLU A 377 -7.53 -4.13 13.61
N ILE A 378 -6.70 -4.30 12.59
CA ILE A 378 -7.17 -4.77 11.27
C ILE A 378 -7.48 -6.28 11.21
N ASN A 379 -7.09 -7.05 12.23
CA ASN A 379 -7.38 -8.48 12.32
C ASN A 379 -8.69 -8.80 13.07
N LYS A 380 -9.43 -7.77 13.50
CA LYS A 380 -10.71 -7.92 14.19
C LYS A 380 -11.80 -7.19 13.43
N GLU A 381 -12.94 -7.85 13.27
CA GLU A 381 -14.12 -7.19 12.71
C GLU A 381 -14.55 -6.06 13.64
N SER A 382 -14.71 -4.86 13.08
CA SER A 382 -15.05 -3.68 13.84
C SER A 382 -15.80 -2.66 13.00
N THR A 383 -16.60 -1.84 13.66
CA THR A 383 -17.23 -0.68 13.04
C THR A 383 -17.13 0.46 14.03
N THR A 384 -16.63 1.61 13.59
CA THR A 384 -16.59 2.79 14.43
C THR A 384 -18.02 3.20 14.77
N SER A 385 -18.28 3.39 16.05
CA SER A 385 -19.52 3.97 16.52
C SER A 385 -19.20 5.19 17.37
N SER A 386 -20.10 6.17 17.38
CA SER A 386 -20.05 7.24 18.38
C SER A 386 -20.01 6.59 19.76
N SER A 387 -18.99 6.90 20.57
CA SER A 387 -18.82 6.28 21.88
C SER A 387 -20.14 6.38 22.66
N LYS A 388 -20.76 5.23 22.92
CA LYS A 388 -21.83 5.17 23.91
C LYS A 388 -21.17 5.28 25.28
N LYS A 389 -20.96 6.51 25.76
CA LYS A 389 -20.95 6.82 27.20
C LYS A 389 -22.23 6.32 27.93
N LYS A 390 -23.18 5.68 27.24
CA LYS A 390 -24.45 5.15 27.78
C LYS A 390 -24.50 3.62 28.01
N VAL A 391 -23.53 2.81 27.57
CA VAL A 391 -23.59 1.36 27.84
C VAL A 391 -23.32 1.06 29.33
N GLY A 392 -22.37 1.76 29.96
CA GLY A 392 -22.11 1.59 31.40
C GLY A 392 -23.29 1.99 32.30
N LEU A 393 -24.06 3.01 31.90
CA LEU A 393 -25.23 3.47 32.68
C LEU A 393 -26.40 2.47 32.58
N ILE A 394 -26.67 1.92 31.39
CA ILE A 394 -27.76 0.94 31.19
C ILE A 394 -27.41 -0.39 31.86
N VAL A 395 -26.17 -0.87 31.72
CA VAL A 395 -25.70 -2.09 32.41
C VAL A 395 -25.71 -1.90 33.93
N GLY A 396 -25.30 -0.72 34.43
CA GLY A 396 -25.38 -0.38 35.85
C GLY A 396 -26.80 -0.35 36.40
N ILE A 397 -27.76 0.20 35.65
CA ILE A 397 -29.18 0.22 36.04
C ILE A 397 -29.77 -1.19 36.05
N VAL A 398 -29.46 -2.02 35.05
CA VAL A 398 -29.96 -3.41 34.99
C VAL A 398 -29.41 -4.26 36.14
N ILE A 399 -28.11 -4.13 36.44
CA ILE A 399 -27.49 -4.82 37.59
C ILE A 399 -28.13 -4.35 38.91
N ALA A 400 -28.32 -3.04 39.08
CA ALA A 400 -28.94 -2.50 40.30
C ALA A 400 -30.38 -3.01 40.48
N VAL A 401 -31.18 -3.10 39.40
CA VAL A 401 -32.54 -3.65 39.45
C VAL A 401 -32.52 -5.14 39.80
N ILE A 402 -31.61 -5.93 39.23
CA ILE A 402 -31.48 -7.36 39.54
C ILE A 402 -31.10 -7.56 41.01
N VAL A 403 -30.17 -6.77 41.55
CA VAL A 403 -29.77 -6.86 42.97
C VAL A 403 -30.93 -6.50 43.89
N VAL A 404 -31.71 -5.46 43.57
CA VAL A 404 -32.88 -5.06 44.36
C VAL A 404 -33.96 -6.15 44.31
N VAL A 405 -34.26 -6.71 43.14
CA VAL A 405 -35.23 -7.80 43.00
C VAL A 405 -34.79 -9.04 43.77
N ALA A 406 -33.51 -9.43 43.68
CA ALA A 406 -32.97 -10.56 44.44
C ALA A 406 -33.05 -10.34 45.96
N ALA A 407 -32.74 -9.12 46.44
CA ALA A 407 -32.86 -8.78 47.85
C ALA A 407 -34.31 -8.82 48.35
N VAL A 408 -35.27 -8.35 47.54
CA VAL A 408 -36.70 -8.42 47.85
C VAL A 408 -37.19 -9.88 47.86
N CYS A 409 -36.81 -10.69 46.87
CA CYS A 409 -37.14 -12.12 46.85
C CYS A 409 -36.56 -12.86 48.06
N PHE A 410 -35.33 -12.54 48.47
CA PHE A 410 -34.72 -13.13 49.66
C PHE A 410 -35.41 -12.69 50.95
N ALA A 411 -35.79 -11.41 51.07
CA ALA A 411 -36.54 -10.91 52.21
C ALA A 411 -37.94 -11.55 52.31
N VAL A 412 -38.64 -11.70 51.19
CA VAL A 412 -39.94 -12.38 51.11
C VAL A 412 -39.79 -13.86 51.48
N TYR A 413 -38.79 -14.55 50.94
CA TYR A 413 -38.51 -15.94 51.30
C TYR A 413 -38.22 -16.08 52.80
N TRP A 414 -37.40 -15.19 53.36
CA TRP A 414 -37.07 -15.20 54.77
C TRP A 414 -38.28 -14.92 55.68
N PHE A 415 -39.18 -14.03 55.29
CA PHE A 415 -40.41 -13.76 56.05
C PHE A 415 -41.46 -14.88 55.92
N VAL A 416 -41.57 -15.51 54.75
CA VAL A 416 -42.60 -16.54 54.51
C VAL A 416 -42.20 -17.90 55.07
N PHE A 417 -40.91 -18.25 55.08
CA PHE A 417 -40.46 -19.60 55.44
C PHE A 417 -39.84 -19.72 56.83
N ARG A 418 -39.65 -18.61 57.56
CA ARG A 418 -39.14 -18.65 58.95
C ARG A 418 -40.15 -19.22 59.95
N ASP A 419 -41.45 -19.25 59.62
CA ASP A 419 -42.51 -19.71 60.53
C ASP A 419 -42.84 -21.22 60.42
N LYS A 420 -42.13 -21.98 59.57
CA LYS A 420 -42.41 -23.42 59.36
C LYS A 420 -41.40 -24.39 59.97
N SER A 421 -40.42 -23.92 60.75
CA SER A 421 -39.38 -24.80 61.32
C SER A 421 -39.56 -25.14 62.80
N GLN A 422 -40.76 -24.99 63.38
CA GLN A 422 -41.03 -25.28 64.80
C GLN A 422 -42.02 -26.44 65.06
N GLU A 423 -42.57 -27.08 64.03
CA GLU A 423 -43.40 -28.28 64.23
C GLU A 423 -42.91 -29.41 63.33
N HIS A 424 -42.15 -30.35 63.91
CA HIS A 424 -42.43 -31.79 63.84
C HIS A 424 -41.37 -32.58 64.64
N GLU A 425 -41.83 -33.10 65.77
CA GLU A 425 -41.20 -34.12 66.61
C GLU A 425 -41.50 -35.55 66.06
N LYS A 426 -40.55 -36.47 66.30
CA LYS A 426 -40.72 -37.90 66.67
C LYS A 426 -41.00 -39.02 65.62
N PHE A 427 -40.48 -40.20 66.02
CA PHE A 427 -40.60 -41.59 65.51
C PHE A 427 -39.61 -41.99 64.40
N GLU A 428 -38.88 -43.12 64.40
CA GLU A 428 -38.94 -44.37 65.17
C GLU A 428 -37.62 -45.17 65.02
N GLU A 429 -37.39 -46.18 65.88
CA GLU A 429 -36.21 -47.05 65.97
C GLU A 429 -36.21 -48.27 65.01
N SER A 430 -34.99 -48.80 64.74
CA SER A 430 -34.62 -50.24 64.63
C SER A 430 -34.58 -50.94 63.23
N PRO A 431 -33.90 -52.11 63.05
CA PRO A 431 -32.49 -52.19 62.58
C PRO A 431 -32.20 -53.26 61.47
N MET A 432 -30.91 -53.40 61.14
CA MET A 432 -30.15 -54.57 60.60
C MET A 432 -29.94 -54.81 59.09
N ASN A 433 -28.64 -54.96 58.76
CA ASN A 433 -27.93 -55.84 57.80
C ASN A 433 -28.26 -55.69 56.29
N VAL A 434 -27.29 -55.59 55.37
CA VAL A 434 -26.05 -56.36 55.11
C VAL A 434 -24.99 -55.46 54.48
#